data_AF-A0A932DPJ1-F1
#
_entry.id   AF-A0A932DPJ1-F1
#
_cell.length_a   1.000
_cell.length_b   1.000
_cell.length_c   1.000
_cell.angle_alpha   90.00
_cell.angle_beta   90.00
_cell.angle_gamma   90.00
#
_symmetry.space_group_name_H-M   'P 1'
#
loop_
_entity.id
_entity.type
_entity.pdbx_description
1 polymer ?
#
loop_
_entity_poly.entity_id
_entity_poly.type
_entity_poly.pdbx_seq_one_letter_code
_entity_poly.pdbx_strand_id
1 'polypeptide(L)'
;MFSLAQTIRYLYPSKTDEEQQAILDACQDRGSEYYSMSWKNVQRPDLLQTDTKYHLIKTLHQFQFYYEGVVDDILRSLEGWSDGSLVFADFSEEDQDFYERFYTFFAWMHFDYISAKRQLFLLGTRFLLKACIWEIPIYTHVQDYFRRLAYVRGMWDDSLLFARIMARNHTLLGTEGKAVYKIGEWLDMFDNYYTASIESKVPEFMNNMMEVSRQDTDTRAWLEKIMTLYYGLQGGFIWREIEDGVPAGYERKQEGEKKNVDEYYLQNLYEADEKGIEQWLEDYEQAVHWLDVTQKEEAYITKLLFILMKKVDLNKARHVELLTTFLDALKARGLQSIDEVIYFDEKSQTFKWDESFFTGVNI
;
A
#
# COMPACT_ATOMS: atom_id res chain seq x y z
N MET A 1 -6.48 4.14 21.46
CA MET A 1 -6.41 5.62 21.42
C MET A 1 -5.10 6.05 22.01
N PHE A 2 -4.32 6.84 21.28
CA PHE A 2 -3.05 7.38 21.77
C PHE A 2 -3.25 8.78 22.34
N SER A 3 -2.75 9.03 23.54
CA SER A 3 -2.65 10.39 24.08
C SER A 3 -1.66 11.21 23.26
N LEU A 4 -1.76 12.54 23.31
CA LEU A 4 -0.81 13.43 22.62
C LEU A 4 0.64 13.15 23.06
N ALA A 5 0.84 12.84 24.34
CA ALA A 5 2.14 12.43 24.88
C ALA A 5 2.65 11.13 24.24
N GLN A 6 1.77 10.13 24.07
CA GLN A 6 2.12 8.88 23.37
C GLN A 6 2.47 9.14 21.91
N THR A 7 1.68 9.97 21.20
CA THR A 7 2.00 10.37 19.82
C THR A 7 3.38 11.00 19.72
N ILE A 8 3.73 11.94 20.60
CA ILE A 8 5.06 12.57 20.62
C ILE A 8 6.15 11.54 20.87
N ARG A 9 5.95 10.62 21.80
CA ARG A 9 6.92 9.55 22.09
C ARG A 9 7.19 8.65 20.87
N TYR A 10 6.17 8.36 20.07
CA TYR A 10 6.34 7.58 18.83
C TYR A 10 7.06 8.36 17.72
N LEU A 11 6.80 9.66 17.64
CA LEU A 11 7.45 10.55 16.66
C LEU A 11 8.89 10.93 17.06
N TYR A 12 9.23 10.89 18.34
CA TYR A 12 10.53 11.28 18.89
C TYR A 12 11.09 10.28 19.92
N PRO A 13 11.30 9.00 19.56
CA PRO A 13 11.68 7.98 20.53
C PRO A 13 13.09 8.16 21.09
N SER A 14 13.95 8.92 20.41
CA SER A 14 15.32 9.21 20.84
C SER A 14 15.41 10.40 21.81
N LYS A 15 14.34 11.20 21.94
CA LYS A 15 14.30 12.33 22.87
C LYS A 15 14.06 11.85 24.30
N THR A 16 14.68 12.53 25.26
CA THR A 16 14.47 12.29 26.69
C THR A 16 13.05 12.68 27.11
N ASP A 17 12.61 12.18 28.26
CA ASP A 17 11.29 12.51 28.82
C ASP A 17 11.11 14.04 29.01
N GLU A 18 12.18 14.75 29.40
CA GLU A 18 12.19 16.21 29.57
C GLU A 18 12.00 16.94 28.22
N GLU A 19 12.70 16.49 27.17
CA GLU A 19 12.55 17.06 25.82
C GLU A 19 11.16 16.74 25.23
N GLN A 20 10.66 15.52 25.42
CA GLN A 20 9.32 15.14 24.99
C GLN A 20 8.24 15.96 25.71
N GLN A 21 8.43 16.23 27.01
CA GLN A 21 7.55 17.10 27.77
C GLN A 21 7.58 18.55 27.25
N ALA A 22 8.76 19.09 26.92
CA ALA A 22 8.88 20.42 26.33
C ALA A 22 8.17 20.51 24.96
N ILE A 23 8.25 19.46 24.13
CA ILE A 23 7.50 19.36 22.87
C ILE A 23 6.00 19.28 23.13
N LEU A 24 5.57 18.53 24.15
CA LEU A 24 4.17 18.43 24.54
C LEU A 24 3.60 19.79 24.95
N ASP A 25 4.31 20.52 25.81
CA ASP A 25 3.92 21.85 26.27
C ASP A 25 3.85 22.83 25.09
N ALA A 26 4.85 22.81 24.20
CA ALA A 26 4.86 23.63 22.99
C ALA A 26 3.72 23.29 22.02
N CYS A 27 3.41 22.01 21.83
CA CYS A 27 2.27 21.57 21.04
C CYS A 27 0.94 22.06 21.64
N GLN A 28 0.82 22.11 22.97
CA GLN A 28 -0.39 22.59 23.64
C GLN A 28 -0.56 24.10 23.54
N ASP A 29 0.53 24.86 23.63
CA ASP A 29 0.53 26.33 23.61
C ASP A 29 0.42 26.90 22.19
N ARG A 30 1.21 26.36 21.25
CA ARG A 30 1.36 26.92 19.88
C ARG A 30 0.78 26.04 18.78
N GLY A 31 0.59 24.75 19.05
CA GLY A 31 0.07 23.81 18.05
C GLY A 31 -1.39 24.09 17.70
N SER A 32 -1.70 23.96 16.42
CA SER A 32 -3.04 24.13 15.84
C SER A 32 -3.22 23.15 14.69
N GLU A 33 -4.43 22.67 14.47
CA GLU A 33 -4.74 21.62 13.50
C GLU A 33 -4.78 22.17 12.05
N TYR A 34 -4.32 21.39 11.08
CA TYR A 34 -4.32 21.85 9.68
C TYR A 34 -5.70 21.91 9.01
N TYR A 35 -6.73 21.34 9.63
CA TYR A 35 -8.11 21.64 9.25
C TYR A 35 -8.47 23.11 9.51
N SER A 36 -8.01 23.70 10.63
CA SER A 36 -8.30 25.09 10.96
C SER A 36 -7.36 26.09 10.28
N MET A 37 -6.12 25.67 9.98
CA MET A 37 -5.09 26.53 9.36
C MET A 37 -5.00 26.40 7.82
N SER A 38 -5.72 25.44 7.23
CA SER A 38 -5.64 25.04 5.82
C SER A 38 -4.25 24.57 5.38
N TRP A 39 -4.09 23.25 5.22
CA TRP A 39 -2.85 22.65 4.69
C TRP A 39 -2.40 23.20 3.32
N LYS A 40 -3.33 23.70 2.50
CA LYS A 40 -3.07 24.14 1.12
C LYS A 40 -2.02 25.25 1.00
N ASN A 41 -1.77 25.99 2.07
CA ASN A 41 -0.78 27.08 2.09
C ASN A 41 0.61 26.62 2.51
N VAL A 42 0.76 25.41 3.04
CA VAL A 42 2.04 24.85 3.46
C VAL A 42 2.85 24.47 2.23
N GLN A 43 4.11 24.87 2.20
CA GLN A 43 5.08 24.53 1.16
C GLN A 43 6.21 23.69 1.75
N ARG A 44 6.96 22.98 0.89
CA ARG A 44 8.10 22.14 1.30
C ARG A 44 9.08 22.86 2.26
N PRO A 45 9.47 24.14 2.05
CA PRO A 45 10.38 24.82 2.98
C PRO A 45 9.82 25.01 4.39
N ASP A 46 8.49 25.05 4.54
CA ASP A 46 7.84 25.21 5.85
C ASP A 46 8.02 23.97 6.73
N LEU A 47 8.34 22.81 6.14
CA LEU A 47 8.62 21.57 6.89
C LEU A 47 9.82 21.71 7.83
N LEU A 48 10.76 22.60 7.54
CA LEU A 48 11.91 22.84 8.43
C LEU A 48 11.51 23.65 9.68
N GLN A 49 10.33 24.27 9.68
CA GLN A 49 9.87 25.09 10.80
C GLN A 49 9.32 24.21 11.92
N THR A 50 9.69 24.53 13.15
CA THR A 50 9.24 23.78 14.34
C THR A 50 7.73 23.86 14.53
N ASP A 51 7.14 25.04 14.29
CA ASP A 51 5.69 25.23 14.42
C ASP A 51 4.92 24.33 13.45
N THR A 52 5.40 24.16 12.20
CA THR A 52 4.83 23.21 11.23
C THR A 52 4.74 21.80 11.79
N LYS A 53 5.79 21.33 12.49
CA LYS A 53 5.82 20.01 13.12
C LYS A 53 4.82 19.92 14.28
N TYR A 54 4.69 20.97 15.10
CA TYR A 54 3.67 21.01 16.16
C TYR A 54 2.25 20.94 15.61
N HIS A 55 1.98 21.66 14.52
CA HIS A 55 0.70 21.60 13.82
C HIS A 55 0.42 20.20 13.25
N LEU A 56 1.43 19.54 12.67
CA LEU A 56 1.33 18.16 12.18
C LEU A 56 1.03 17.18 13.32
N ILE A 57 1.75 17.27 14.45
CA ILE A 57 1.54 16.41 15.64
C ILE A 57 0.11 16.55 16.16
N LYS A 58 -0.39 17.79 16.27
CA LYS A 58 -1.78 18.08 16.67
C LYS A 58 -2.79 17.50 15.68
N THR A 59 -2.54 17.67 14.39
CA THR A 59 -3.37 17.12 13.30
C THR A 59 -3.44 15.59 13.41
N LEU A 60 -2.30 14.91 13.53
CA LEU A 60 -2.25 13.46 13.73
C LEU A 60 -3.04 13.03 14.98
N HIS A 61 -2.87 13.74 16.10
CA HIS A 61 -3.59 13.42 17.34
C HIS A 61 -5.11 13.54 17.18
N GLN A 62 -5.58 14.59 16.51
CA GLN A 62 -6.99 14.88 16.31
C GLN A 62 -7.65 13.89 15.34
N PHE A 63 -6.99 13.59 14.23
CA PHE A 63 -7.55 12.75 13.17
C PHE A 63 -7.40 11.26 13.42
N GLN A 64 -7.00 10.80 14.62
CA GLN A 64 -6.96 9.36 14.96
C GLN A 64 -8.29 8.61 14.72
N PHE A 65 -9.43 9.31 14.58
CA PHE A 65 -10.77 8.71 14.50
C PHE A 65 -11.64 9.14 13.32
N TYR A 66 -11.17 10.06 12.47
CA TYR A 66 -11.96 10.52 11.34
C TYR A 66 -11.04 10.80 10.16
N TYR A 67 -11.49 10.42 8.97
CA TYR A 67 -10.80 10.73 7.72
C TYR A 67 -11.45 11.95 7.08
N GLU A 68 -10.66 12.99 6.84
CA GLU A 68 -11.05 14.19 6.13
C GLU A 68 -10.08 14.45 4.98
N GLY A 69 -10.49 15.24 3.98
CA GLY A 69 -9.65 15.55 2.81
C GLY A 69 -8.26 16.10 3.15
N VAL A 70 -8.09 16.70 4.35
CA VAL A 70 -6.78 17.16 4.83
C VAL A 70 -5.78 16.02 5.02
N VAL A 71 -6.22 14.81 5.34
CA VAL A 71 -5.36 13.63 5.48
C VAL A 71 -4.72 13.30 4.14
N ASP A 72 -5.52 13.17 3.09
CA ASP A 72 -5.04 12.88 1.73
C ASP A 72 -4.13 14.00 1.21
N ASP A 73 -4.52 15.26 1.45
CA ASP A 73 -3.75 16.43 1.05
C ASP A 73 -2.34 16.42 1.67
N ILE A 74 -2.22 16.09 2.97
CA ILE A 74 -0.93 15.99 3.67
C ILE A 74 -0.09 14.85 3.08
N LEU A 75 -0.64 13.64 3.00
CA LEU A 75 0.09 12.47 2.51
C LEU A 75 0.59 12.69 1.07
N ARG A 76 -0.29 13.18 0.19
CA ARG A 76 0.04 13.52 -1.20
C ARG A 76 1.13 14.58 -1.30
N SER A 77 1.08 15.61 -0.45
CA SER A 77 2.08 16.67 -0.45
C SER A 77 3.45 16.14 -0.02
N LEU A 78 3.50 15.33 1.05
CA LEU A 78 4.75 14.72 1.52
C LEU A 78 5.34 13.78 0.47
N GLU A 79 4.52 12.97 -0.18
CA GLU A 79 4.93 12.11 -1.31
C GLU A 79 5.48 12.96 -2.47
N GLY A 80 4.74 13.97 -2.89
CA GLY A 80 5.14 14.84 -4.01
C GLY A 80 6.43 15.63 -3.73
N TRP A 81 6.63 16.10 -2.49
CA TRP A 81 7.84 16.85 -2.11
C TRP A 81 9.07 15.97 -1.89
N SER A 82 8.88 14.66 -1.74
CA SER A 82 9.95 13.68 -1.52
C SER A 82 10.20 12.76 -2.72
N ASP A 83 9.62 13.08 -3.88
CA ASP A 83 9.65 12.28 -5.09
C ASP A 83 9.21 10.82 -4.85
N GLY A 84 8.22 10.63 -3.97
CA GLY A 84 7.65 9.33 -3.60
C GLY A 84 8.50 8.48 -2.65
N SER A 85 9.64 8.99 -2.17
CA SER A 85 10.54 8.23 -1.27
C SER A 85 10.26 8.45 0.22
N LEU A 86 9.65 9.59 0.56
CA LEU A 86 9.53 10.14 1.92
C LEU A 86 10.88 10.35 2.62
N VAL A 87 11.96 10.39 1.84
CA VAL A 87 13.30 10.78 2.29
C VAL A 87 13.59 12.17 1.76
N PHE A 88 13.69 13.14 2.67
CA PHE A 88 14.09 14.50 2.34
C PHE A 88 15.61 14.62 2.52
N ALA A 89 16.38 14.27 1.48
CA ALA A 89 17.85 14.18 1.56
C ALA A 89 18.54 15.50 1.98
N ASP A 90 17.87 16.63 1.79
CA ASP A 90 18.29 17.97 2.19
C ASP A 90 17.94 18.33 3.65
N PHE A 91 17.18 17.50 4.36
CA PHE A 91 16.79 17.71 5.74
C PHE A 91 17.77 17.03 6.71
N SER A 92 17.75 17.44 7.97
CA SER A 92 18.52 16.75 9.03
C SER A 92 18.02 15.30 9.21
N GLU A 93 18.85 14.42 9.75
CA GLU A 93 18.45 13.04 10.05
C GLU A 93 17.25 12.97 10.99
N GLU A 94 17.19 13.87 11.99
CA GLU A 94 16.06 13.97 12.91
C GLU A 94 14.76 14.34 12.18
N ASP A 95 14.83 15.27 11.23
CA ASP A 95 13.66 15.71 10.47
C ASP A 95 13.19 14.63 9.48
N GLN A 96 14.13 13.96 8.81
CA GLN A 96 13.82 12.81 7.97
C GLN A 96 13.11 11.72 8.77
N ASP A 97 13.65 11.35 9.95
CA ASP A 97 13.03 10.33 10.78
C ASP A 97 11.66 10.78 11.29
N PHE A 98 11.48 12.06 11.66
CA PHE A 98 10.18 12.62 12.03
C PHE A 98 9.16 12.46 10.89
N TYR A 99 9.50 12.82 9.65
CA TYR A 99 8.55 12.76 8.54
C TYR A 99 8.20 11.34 8.12
N GLU A 100 9.19 10.45 8.10
CA GLU A 100 8.92 9.03 7.88
C GLU A 100 8.04 8.46 9.00
N ARG A 101 8.27 8.89 10.25
CA ARG A 101 7.44 8.51 11.40
C ARG A 101 6.02 8.98 11.29
N PHE A 102 5.87 10.27 11.05
CA PHE A 102 4.61 10.93 10.87
C PHE A 102 3.80 10.28 9.76
N TYR A 103 4.41 10.10 8.57
CA TYR A 103 3.74 9.49 7.42
C TYR A 103 3.27 8.07 7.75
N THR A 104 4.16 7.23 8.29
CA THR A 104 3.81 5.84 8.63
C THR A 104 2.66 5.80 9.63
N PHE A 105 2.74 6.61 10.70
CA PHE A 105 1.70 6.66 11.72
C PHE A 105 0.37 7.08 11.09
N PHE A 106 0.38 8.21 10.40
CA PHE A 106 -0.83 8.80 9.86
C PHE A 106 -1.47 7.90 8.80
N ALA A 107 -0.67 7.33 7.91
CA ALA A 107 -1.16 6.48 6.83
C ALA A 107 -1.67 5.12 7.34
N TRP A 108 -1.02 4.49 8.31
CA TRP A 108 -1.53 3.23 8.88
C TRP A 108 -2.81 3.42 9.70
N MET A 109 -2.95 4.54 10.43
CA MET A 109 -4.19 4.86 11.15
C MET A 109 -5.39 5.04 10.22
N HIS A 110 -5.13 5.46 8.98
CA HIS A 110 -6.13 5.70 7.94
C HIS A 110 -6.04 4.70 6.78
N PHE A 111 -5.44 3.53 7.02
CA PHE A 111 -5.11 2.55 5.98
C PHE A 111 -6.32 2.20 5.10
N ASP A 112 -7.48 2.10 5.72
CA ASP A 112 -8.80 1.80 5.16
C ASP A 112 -9.43 2.91 4.31
N TYR A 113 -8.92 4.14 4.39
CA TYR A 113 -9.44 5.31 3.66
C TYR A 113 -8.49 5.85 2.59
N ILE A 114 -7.20 5.52 2.67
CA ILE A 114 -6.20 5.96 1.70
C ILE A 114 -6.23 5.10 0.43
N SER A 115 -5.76 5.66 -0.69
CA SER A 115 -5.69 4.98 -1.99
C SER A 115 -4.94 3.64 -1.95
N ALA A 116 -5.34 2.67 -2.78
CA ALA A 116 -4.70 1.37 -2.92
C ALA A 116 -3.18 1.47 -3.16
N LYS A 117 -2.72 2.41 -4.01
CA LYS A 117 -1.28 2.70 -4.21
C LYS A 117 -0.51 2.91 -2.89
N ARG A 118 -1.09 3.66 -1.95
CA ARG A 118 -0.46 3.94 -0.64
C ARG A 118 -0.52 2.74 0.30
N GLN A 119 -1.63 1.99 0.29
CA GLN A 119 -1.76 0.74 1.03
C GLN A 119 -0.66 -0.26 0.63
N LEU A 120 -0.46 -0.43 -0.68
CA LEU A 120 0.61 -1.27 -1.24
C LEU A 120 2.00 -0.74 -0.86
N PHE A 121 2.21 0.57 -0.92
CA PHE A 121 3.47 1.20 -0.54
C PHE A 121 3.84 0.98 0.93
N LEU A 122 2.86 1.04 1.84
CA LEU A 122 3.03 0.75 3.26
C LEU A 122 3.45 -0.72 3.51
N LEU A 123 2.95 -1.65 2.69
CA LEU A 123 3.26 -3.08 2.77
C LEU A 123 4.59 -3.46 2.09
N GLY A 124 5.03 -2.71 1.07
CA GLY A 124 6.13 -3.10 0.17
C GLY A 124 7.52 -2.55 0.51
N THR A 125 7.66 -1.77 1.58
CA THR A 125 8.91 -1.06 1.90
C THR A 125 9.23 -1.16 3.40
N ARG A 126 10.13 -0.30 3.90
CA ARG A 126 10.47 -0.22 5.33
C ARG A 126 9.33 0.31 6.22
N PHE A 127 8.22 0.79 5.65
CA PHE A 127 7.09 1.34 6.43
C PHE A 127 6.35 0.27 7.23
N LEU A 128 6.27 -0.96 6.72
CA LEU A 128 5.75 -2.09 7.48
C LEU A 128 6.58 -2.31 8.76
N LEU A 129 7.91 -2.37 8.61
CA LEU A 129 8.81 -2.54 9.75
C LEU A 129 8.73 -1.35 10.72
N LYS A 130 8.76 -0.12 10.21
CA LYS A 130 8.59 1.10 11.01
C LYS A 130 7.31 1.06 11.84
N ALA A 131 6.19 0.66 11.24
CA ALA A 131 4.93 0.53 11.96
C ALA A 131 4.96 -0.56 13.04
N CYS A 132 5.64 -1.69 12.79
CA CYS A 132 5.79 -2.77 13.77
C CYS A 132 6.64 -2.33 14.97
N ILE A 133 7.76 -1.64 14.71
CA ILE A 133 8.67 -1.09 15.74
C ILE A 133 7.91 -0.11 16.64
N TRP A 134 6.97 0.66 16.08
CA TRP A 134 6.23 1.69 16.82
C TRP A 134 4.88 1.22 17.34
N GLU A 135 4.63 -0.09 17.30
CA GLU A 135 3.43 -0.72 17.86
C GLU A 135 2.10 -0.16 17.35
N ILE A 136 2.09 0.31 16.11
CA ILE A 136 0.86 0.70 15.44
C ILE A 136 -0.01 -0.55 15.27
N PRO A 137 -1.34 -0.48 15.46
CA PRO A 137 -2.25 -1.63 15.32
C PRO A 137 -2.50 -1.98 13.84
N ILE A 138 -1.44 -2.37 13.14
CA ILE A 138 -1.42 -2.67 11.69
C ILE A 138 -2.50 -3.68 11.33
N TYR A 139 -2.55 -4.82 12.04
CA TYR A 139 -3.51 -5.89 11.75
C TYR A 139 -4.96 -5.40 11.79
N THR A 140 -5.32 -4.61 12.80
CA THR A 140 -6.67 -4.06 12.95
C THR A 140 -7.03 -3.12 11.80
N HIS A 141 -6.13 -2.22 11.41
CA HIS A 141 -6.40 -1.29 10.30
C HIS A 141 -6.49 -1.98 8.94
N VAL A 142 -5.68 -3.01 8.71
CA VAL A 142 -5.80 -3.85 7.50
C VAL A 142 -7.11 -4.63 7.52
N GLN A 143 -7.49 -5.21 8.66
CA GLN A 143 -8.77 -5.91 8.82
C GLN A 143 -9.96 -4.98 8.58
N ASP A 144 -9.91 -3.75 9.08
CA ASP A 144 -10.96 -2.75 8.88
C ASP A 144 -11.14 -2.35 7.41
N TYR A 145 -10.05 -2.27 6.63
CA TYR A 145 -10.11 -2.09 5.18
C TYR A 145 -10.94 -3.19 4.52
N PHE A 146 -10.61 -4.46 4.79
CA PHE A 146 -11.35 -5.59 4.21
C PHE A 146 -12.81 -5.58 4.67
N ARG A 147 -13.10 -5.24 5.93
CA ARG A 147 -14.47 -5.20 6.46
C ARG A 147 -15.39 -4.27 5.67
N ARG A 148 -14.87 -3.17 5.12
CA ARG A 148 -15.69 -2.17 4.41
C ARG A 148 -16.03 -2.52 2.97
N LEU A 149 -15.25 -3.37 2.32
CA LEU A 149 -15.35 -3.59 0.88
C LEU A 149 -16.45 -4.58 0.45
N ALA A 150 -17.12 -5.26 1.38
CA ALA A 150 -18.39 -5.98 1.22
C ALA A 150 -18.63 -6.80 -0.09
N TYR A 151 -17.60 -7.32 -0.75
CA TYR A 151 -17.71 -8.18 -1.93
C TYR A 151 -16.74 -9.37 -1.85
N VAL A 152 -17.31 -10.57 -1.64
CA VAL A 152 -16.59 -11.81 -1.26
C VAL A 152 -15.55 -12.29 -2.30
N ARG A 153 -15.58 -11.78 -3.54
CA ARG A 153 -14.61 -12.18 -4.59
C ARG A 153 -13.46 -11.18 -4.79
N GLY A 154 -13.73 -9.87 -4.78
CA GLY A 154 -12.69 -8.84 -4.88
C GLY A 154 -11.79 -8.79 -3.63
N MET A 155 -12.34 -9.08 -2.45
CA MET A 155 -11.59 -9.03 -1.19
C MET A 155 -10.51 -10.10 -1.07
N TRP A 156 -10.76 -11.31 -1.58
CA TRP A 156 -9.77 -12.39 -1.60
C TRP A 156 -8.58 -12.03 -2.50
N ASP A 157 -8.86 -11.37 -3.62
CA ASP A 157 -7.86 -11.00 -4.60
C ASP A 157 -7.00 -9.83 -4.11
N ASP A 158 -7.60 -8.83 -3.45
CA ASP A 158 -6.90 -7.77 -2.73
C ASP A 158 -6.01 -8.32 -1.61
N SER A 159 -6.50 -9.30 -0.84
CA SER A 159 -5.71 -9.91 0.23
C SER A 159 -4.52 -10.70 -0.32
N LEU A 160 -4.70 -11.42 -1.42
CA LEU A 160 -3.61 -12.10 -2.12
C LEU A 160 -2.60 -11.11 -2.71
N LEU A 161 -3.07 -10.00 -3.29
CA LEU A 161 -2.19 -8.94 -3.78
C LEU A 161 -1.34 -8.41 -2.62
N PHE A 162 -1.96 -8.04 -1.50
CA PHE A 162 -1.26 -7.48 -0.35
C PHE A 162 -0.25 -8.48 0.23
N ALA A 163 -0.61 -9.76 0.34
CA ALA A 163 0.30 -10.82 0.74
C ALA A 163 1.51 -10.93 -0.20
N ARG A 164 1.30 -10.85 -1.53
CA ARG A 164 2.39 -10.86 -2.52
C ARG A 164 3.33 -9.67 -2.37
N ILE A 165 2.81 -8.48 -2.07
CA ILE A 165 3.64 -7.31 -1.80
C ILE A 165 4.52 -7.55 -0.57
N MET A 166 3.96 -8.08 0.52
CA MET A 166 4.72 -8.41 1.72
C MET A 166 5.80 -9.46 1.44
N ALA A 167 5.48 -10.51 0.68
CA ALA A 167 6.43 -11.56 0.29
C ALA A 167 7.60 -11.03 -0.55
N ARG A 168 7.43 -9.89 -1.23
CA ARG A 168 8.49 -9.22 -2.00
C ARG A 168 9.18 -8.10 -1.22
N ASN A 169 8.84 -7.89 0.05
CA ASN A 169 9.40 -6.80 0.85
C ASN A 169 10.91 -7.00 1.09
N HIS A 170 11.70 -6.01 0.68
CA HIS A 170 13.17 -6.06 0.73
C HIS A 170 13.80 -5.50 2.01
N THR A 171 12.99 -5.07 2.98
CA THR A 171 13.48 -4.52 4.23
C THR A 171 14.18 -5.60 5.03
N LEU A 172 15.40 -5.33 5.50
CA LEU A 172 16.15 -6.25 6.34
C LEU A 172 15.61 -6.25 7.77
N LEU A 173 15.53 -7.44 8.37
CA LEU A 173 15.07 -7.68 9.73
C LEU A 173 15.89 -8.80 10.37
N GLY A 174 16.45 -8.54 11.54
CA GLY A 174 17.20 -9.51 12.32
C GLY A 174 18.15 -8.84 13.32
N THR A 175 18.59 -9.61 14.30
CA THR A 175 19.61 -9.18 15.27
C THR A 175 21.00 -9.18 14.62
N GLU A 176 21.76 -8.10 14.84
CA GLU A 176 23.15 -7.99 14.39
C GLU A 176 24.01 -9.16 14.90
N GLY A 177 24.85 -9.72 14.02
CA GLY A 177 25.69 -10.88 14.33
C GLY A 177 24.95 -12.22 14.41
N LYS A 178 23.65 -12.24 14.11
CA LYS A 178 22.82 -13.46 14.03
C LYS A 178 22.25 -13.62 12.62
N ALA A 179 21.00 -14.04 12.50
CA ALA A 179 20.34 -14.23 11.23
C ALA A 179 19.58 -12.95 10.85
N VAL A 180 20.05 -12.26 9.79
CA VAL A 180 19.42 -11.07 9.23
C VAL A 180 18.99 -11.41 7.81
N TYR A 181 17.69 -11.33 7.56
CA TYR A 181 17.09 -11.64 6.27
C TYR A 181 16.16 -10.52 5.84
N LYS A 182 15.84 -10.45 4.55
CA LYS A 182 14.74 -9.63 4.07
C LYS A 182 13.43 -10.14 4.67
N ILE A 183 12.45 -9.26 4.87
CA ILE A 183 11.10 -9.66 5.29
C ILE A 183 10.55 -10.74 4.35
N GLY A 184 10.69 -10.58 3.02
CA GLY A 184 10.28 -11.60 2.05
C GLY A 184 10.91 -12.99 2.29
N GLU A 185 12.20 -13.03 2.62
CA GLU A 185 12.91 -14.29 2.90
C GLU A 185 12.45 -14.92 4.23
N TRP A 186 12.11 -14.11 5.24
CA TRP A 186 11.45 -14.61 6.45
C TRP A 186 10.09 -15.24 6.13
N LEU A 187 9.31 -14.62 5.24
CA LEU A 187 8.01 -15.13 4.81
C LEU A 187 8.15 -16.42 3.99
N ASP A 188 9.17 -16.55 3.14
CA ASP A 188 9.47 -17.78 2.42
C ASP A 188 9.80 -18.94 3.38
N MET A 189 10.59 -18.67 4.43
CA MET A 189 10.87 -19.65 5.47
C MET A 189 9.61 -20.05 6.23
N PHE A 190 8.73 -19.10 6.52
CA PHE A 190 7.44 -19.34 7.15
C PHE A 190 6.49 -20.16 6.27
N ASP A 191 6.45 -19.90 4.96
CA ASP A 191 5.62 -20.67 4.03
C ASP A 191 6.07 -22.13 3.95
N ASN A 192 7.40 -22.36 3.93
CA ASN A 192 7.99 -23.70 3.92
C ASN A 192 7.94 -24.43 5.27
N TYR A 193 7.60 -23.74 6.37
CA TYR A 193 7.45 -24.35 7.68
C TYR A 193 6.17 -25.20 7.72
N TYR A 194 6.34 -26.50 7.90
CA TYR A 194 5.24 -27.45 7.99
C TYR A 194 4.62 -27.46 9.39
N THR A 195 3.29 -27.38 9.46
CA THR A 195 2.51 -27.56 10.69
C THR A 195 1.28 -28.42 10.42
N ALA A 196 0.74 -29.02 11.48
CA ALA A 196 -0.48 -29.82 11.43
C ALA A 196 -1.77 -28.97 11.49
N SER A 197 -1.71 -27.74 12.03
CA SER A 197 -2.88 -26.86 12.17
C SER A 197 -2.59 -25.46 11.67
N ILE A 198 -3.59 -24.93 10.97
CA ILE A 198 -3.61 -23.58 10.47
C ILE A 198 -3.44 -22.55 11.60
N GLU A 199 -4.19 -22.69 12.70
CA GLU A 199 -4.24 -21.70 13.79
C GLU A 199 -2.94 -21.67 14.60
N SER A 200 -2.15 -22.75 14.57
CA SER A 200 -0.90 -22.86 15.31
C SER A 200 0.33 -22.53 14.47
N LYS A 201 0.20 -22.22 13.17
CA LYS A 201 1.36 -22.01 12.28
C LYS A 201 2.28 -20.90 12.76
N VAL A 202 1.75 -19.72 13.07
CA VAL A 202 2.56 -18.58 13.56
C VAL A 202 3.19 -18.91 14.93
N PRO A 203 2.43 -19.31 15.97
CA PRO A 203 3.03 -19.70 17.25
C PRO A 203 4.09 -20.80 17.15
N GLU A 204 3.86 -21.83 16.34
CA GLU A 204 4.81 -22.93 16.18
C GLU A 204 6.07 -22.48 15.45
N PHE A 205 5.95 -21.71 14.37
CA PHE A 205 7.10 -21.13 13.67
C PHE A 205 7.94 -20.27 14.63
N MET A 206 7.28 -19.41 15.40
CA MET A 206 7.95 -18.49 16.33
C MET A 206 8.67 -19.18 17.50
N ASN A 207 8.25 -20.39 17.86
CA ASN A 207 8.79 -21.15 18.98
C ASN A 207 9.77 -22.26 18.57
N ASN A 208 9.59 -22.85 17.39
CA ASN A 208 10.34 -24.05 16.98
C ASN A 208 11.41 -23.76 15.95
N MET A 209 11.34 -22.65 15.21
CA MET A 209 12.37 -22.31 14.24
C MET A 209 13.64 -21.79 14.93
N MET A 210 14.77 -22.43 14.65
CA MET A 210 16.05 -22.12 15.29
C MET A 210 16.49 -20.68 15.02
N GLU A 211 16.33 -20.21 13.79
CA GLU A 211 16.67 -18.86 13.32
C GLU A 211 15.88 -17.80 14.08
N VAL A 212 14.60 -18.07 14.39
CA VAL A 212 13.73 -17.17 15.16
C VAL A 212 14.10 -17.20 16.64
N SER A 213 14.37 -18.38 17.20
CA SER A 213 14.74 -18.52 18.63
C SER A 213 16.03 -17.77 19.01
N ARG A 214 16.90 -17.53 18.02
CA ARG A 214 18.16 -16.80 18.20
C ARG A 214 17.96 -15.30 18.24
N GLN A 215 16.86 -14.76 17.74
CA GLN A 215 16.63 -13.32 17.69
C GLN A 215 16.40 -12.73 19.09
N ASP A 216 16.66 -11.43 19.25
CA ASP A 216 16.26 -10.70 20.46
C ASP A 216 14.74 -10.56 20.59
N THR A 217 14.28 -10.17 21.77
CA THR A 217 12.85 -10.07 22.11
C THR A 217 12.08 -9.17 21.15
N ASP A 218 12.64 -8.02 20.79
CA ASP A 218 11.97 -7.02 19.97
C ASP A 218 11.84 -7.51 18.53
N THR A 219 12.91 -8.06 17.97
CA THR A 219 12.91 -8.67 16.63
C THR A 219 11.90 -9.82 16.55
N ARG A 220 11.80 -10.66 17.59
CA ARG A 220 10.79 -11.72 17.65
C ARG A 220 9.37 -11.15 17.65
N ALA A 221 9.11 -10.10 18.43
CA ALA A 221 7.80 -9.45 18.45
C ALA A 221 7.44 -8.83 17.10
N TRP A 222 8.42 -8.25 16.38
CA TRP A 222 8.19 -7.69 15.04
C TRP A 222 7.91 -8.81 14.02
N LEU A 223 8.69 -9.89 14.04
CA LEU A 223 8.46 -11.06 13.21
C LEU A 223 7.05 -11.64 13.45
N GLU A 224 6.64 -11.81 14.71
CA GLU A 224 5.31 -12.33 15.04
C GLU A 224 4.18 -11.47 14.45
N LYS A 225 4.28 -10.13 14.56
CA LYS A 225 3.31 -9.20 13.97
C LYS A 225 3.26 -9.30 12.44
N ILE A 226 4.41 -9.35 11.79
CA ILE A 226 4.52 -9.47 10.32
C ILE A 226 3.94 -10.80 9.84
N MET A 227 4.30 -11.91 10.49
CA MET A 227 3.80 -13.25 10.14
C MET A 227 2.30 -13.36 10.34
N THR A 228 1.77 -12.80 11.43
CA THR A 228 0.33 -12.78 11.72
C THR A 228 -0.44 -12.04 10.63
N LEU A 229 0.04 -10.85 10.24
CA LEU A 229 -0.57 -10.08 9.16
C LEU A 229 -0.51 -10.83 7.82
N TYR A 230 0.68 -11.30 7.43
CA TYR A 230 0.89 -12.02 6.16
C TYR A 230 -0.01 -13.26 6.07
N TYR A 231 0.00 -14.08 7.12
CA TYR A 231 -0.78 -15.30 7.17
C TYR A 231 -2.28 -15.03 7.22
N GLY A 232 -2.67 -13.95 7.91
CA GLY A 232 -4.03 -13.39 7.89
C GLY A 232 -4.53 -13.09 6.48
N LEU A 233 -3.71 -12.41 5.68
CA LEU A 233 -4.00 -12.02 4.29
C LEU A 233 -4.02 -13.22 3.34
N GLN A 234 -3.06 -14.14 3.47
CA GLN A 234 -2.89 -15.31 2.59
C GLN A 234 -3.95 -16.38 2.87
N GLY A 235 -4.20 -16.70 4.14
CA GLY A 235 -5.14 -17.73 4.55
C GLY A 235 -6.57 -17.23 4.66
N GLY A 236 -6.81 -15.93 4.59
CA GLY A 236 -8.15 -15.36 4.68
C GLY A 236 -8.76 -15.40 6.08
N PHE A 237 -7.95 -15.35 7.14
CA PHE A 237 -8.47 -15.22 8.51
C PHE A 237 -9.05 -13.83 8.74
N ILE A 238 -8.43 -12.83 8.10
CA ILE A 238 -8.85 -11.43 8.22
C ILE A 238 -10.32 -11.27 7.83
N TRP A 239 -10.80 -11.96 6.78
CA TRP A 239 -12.22 -11.96 6.41
C TRP A 239 -13.07 -12.96 7.20
N ARG A 240 -12.54 -14.10 7.65
CA ARG A 240 -13.29 -15.03 8.50
C ARG A 240 -13.71 -14.43 9.84
N GLU A 241 -12.82 -13.63 10.45
CA GLU A 241 -13.13 -12.85 11.65
C GLU A 241 -14.12 -11.70 11.38
N ILE A 242 -14.17 -11.19 10.14
CA ILE A 242 -15.22 -10.25 9.70
C ILE A 242 -16.57 -10.97 9.54
N GLU A 243 -16.54 -12.24 9.12
CA GLU A 243 -17.71 -13.04 8.75
C GLU A 243 -18.43 -13.74 9.91
N ASP A 244 -18.00 -13.65 11.18
CA ASP A 244 -18.59 -14.40 12.31
C ASP A 244 -20.15 -14.38 12.32
N GLY A 245 -20.87 -15.42 11.87
CA GLY A 245 -20.47 -16.80 11.59
C GLY A 245 -20.76 -17.34 10.17
N VAL A 246 -20.44 -18.61 9.87
CA VAL A 246 -20.89 -19.81 10.63
C VAL A 246 -19.99 -21.07 10.40
N PRO A 247 -20.26 -22.23 11.05
CA PRO A 247 -19.57 -22.87 12.18
C PRO A 247 -18.80 -24.15 11.77
N ALA A 248 -18.49 -25.02 12.75
CA ALA A 248 -18.09 -26.41 12.48
C ALA A 248 -19.14 -27.14 11.60
N GLY A 249 -18.67 -27.77 10.51
CA GLY A 249 -19.52 -28.43 9.50
C GLY A 249 -19.58 -27.73 8.13
N TYR A 250 -18.70 -26.79 7.83
CA TYR A 250 -18.65 -26.15 6.51
C TYR A 250 -18.25 -27.13 5.39
N GLU A 251 -19.15 -27.37 4.44
CA GLU A 251 -18.84 -27.98 3.15
C GLU A 251 -18.60 -26.92 2.08
N ARG A 252 -17.49 -27.10 1.36
CA ARG A 252 -16.99 -26.27 0.27
C ARG A 252 -18.08 -26.07 -0.80
N LYS A 253 -18.51 -24.83 -1.03
CA LYS A 253 -19.38 -24.52 -2.17
C LYS A 253 -18.67 -24.91 -3.47
N GLN A 254 -19.42 -25.59 -4.36
CA GLN A 254 -18.96 -25.98 -5.70
C GLN A 254 -18.41 -24.78 -6.45
N GLU A 255 -17.27 -24.98 -7.09
CA GLU A 255 -16.54 -24.04 -7.93
C GLU A 255 -17.45 -23.50 -9.05
N GLY A 256 -18.04 -22.32 -8.85
CA GLY A 256 -18.36 -21.45 -9.98
C GLY A 256 -17.05 -21.01 -10.62
N GLU A 257 -16.99 -21.00 -11.96
CA GLU A 257 -15.77 -20.83 -12.79
C GLU A 257 -14.62 -20.19 -12.04
N LYS A 258 -13.56 -20.98 -11.78
CA LYS A 258 -12.30 -20.52 -11.18
C LYS A 258 -11.61 -19.55 -12.14
N LYS A 259 -12.09 -18.32 -12.20
CA LYS A 259 -11.33 -17.22 -12.75
C LYS A 259 -10.32 -16.75 -11.70
N ASN A 260 -9.08 -16.56 -12.10
CA ASN A 260 -8.03 -16.00 -11.24
C ASN A 260 -8.19 -14.47 -11.12
N VAL A 261 -7.46 -13.84 -10.19
CA VAL A 261 -7.47 -12.38 -9.91
C VAL A 261 -7.35 -11.55 -11.19
N ASP A 262 -6.45 -12.01 -12.05
CA ASP A 262 -6.08 -11.37 -13.29
C ASP A 262 -7.28 -11.34 -14.23
N GLU A 263 -7.98 -12.46 -14.37
CA GLU A 263 -9.22 -12.58 -15.14
C GLU A 263 -10.37 -11.77 -14.55
N TYR A 264 -10.45 -11.61 -13.22
CA TYR A 264 -11.44 -10.75 -12.56
C TYR A 264 -11.18 -9.26 -12.80
N TYR A 265 -9.93 -8.84 -12.65
CA TYR A 265 -9.54 -7.46 -12.92
C TYR A 265 -9.84 -7.09 -14.38
N LEU A 266 -9.47 -7.97 -15.32
CA LEU A 266 -9.77 -7.80 -16.74
C LEU A 266 -11.29 -7.78 -16.99
N GLN A 267 -12.06 -8.65 -16.33
CA GLN A 267 -13.51 -8.66 -16.47
C GLN A 267 -14.15 -7.36 -15.94
N ASN A 268 -13.75 -6.87 -14.77
CA ASN A 268 -14.27 -5.62 -14.20
C ASN A 268 -13.94 -4.41 -15.08
N LEU A 269 -12.71 -4.35 -15.59
CA LEU A 269 -12.31 -3.30 -16.54
C LEU A 269 -13.13 -3.40 -17.84
N TYR A 270 -13.43 -4.62 -18.29
CA TYR A 270 -14.29 -4.84 -19.46
C TYR A 270 -15.77 -4.53 -19.20
N GLU A 271 -16.25 -4.63 -17.96
CA GLU A 271 -17.62 -4.27 -17.58
C GLU A 271 -17.78 -2.78 -17.25
N ALA A 272 -16.68 -2.07 -16.99
CA ALA A 272 -16.68 -0.64 -16.67
C ALA A 272 -17.38 0.20 -17.75
N ASP A 273 -18.14 1.19 -17.29
CA ASP A 273 -18.75 2.22 -18.13
C ASP A 273 -17.71 3.27 -18.52
N GLU A 274 -18.10 4.22 -19.37
CA GLU A 274 -17.21 5.26 -19.89
C GLU A 274 -16.51 6.05 -18.76
N LYS A 275 -17.27 6.42 -17.73
CA LYS A 275 -16.75 7.16 -16.58
C LYS A 275 -15.75 6.32 -15.77
N GLY A 276 -16.04 5.04 -15.57
CA GLY A 276 -15.14 4.11 -14.89
C GLY A 276 -13.83 3.92 -15.65
N ILE A 277 -13.85 3.92 -16.98
CA ILE A 277 -12.66 3.85 -17.83
C ILE A 277 -11.82 5.12 -17.75
N GLU A 278 -12.45 6.30 -17.79
CA GLU A 278 -11.74 7.57 -17.59
C GLU A 278 -11.07 7.61 -16.21
N GLN A 279 -11.80 7.26 -15.15
CA GLN A 279 -11.25 7.24 -13.79
C GLN A 279 -10.09 6.24 -13.67
N TRP A 280 -10.22 5.05 -14.26
CA TRP A 280 -9.15 4.06 -14.29
C TRP A 280 -7.89 4.58 -15.00
N LEU A 281 -8.08 5.29 -16.12
CA LEU A 281 -6.99 5.92 -16.87
C LEU A 281 -6.38 7.12 -16.13
N GLU A 282 -7.10 7.81 -15.27
CA GLU A 282 -6.54 8.84 -14.38
C GLU A 282 -5.71 8.22 -13.25
N ASP A 283 -6.10 7.03 -12.80
CA ASP A 283 -5.38 6.21 -11.83
C ASP A 283 -4.33 5.27 -12.47
N TYR A 284 -3.90 5.54 -13.71
CA TYR A 284 -3.02 4.63 -14.49
C TYR A 284 -1.73 4.25 -13.75
N GLU A 285 -1.17 5.16 -12.94
CA GLU A 285 0.04 4.89 -12.16
C GLU A 285 -0.16 3.73 -11.17
N GLN A 286 -1.37 3.57 -10.64
CA GLN A 286 -1.71 2.47 -9.73
C GLN A 286 -1.67 1.14 -10.49
N ALA A 287 -2.24 1.11 -11.71
CA ALA A 287 -2.20 -0.07 -12.56
C ALA A 287 -0.77 -0.43 -12.99
N VAL A 288 0.03 0.55 -13.40
CA VAL A 288 1.45 0.34 -13.75
C VAL A 288 2.25 -0.19 -12.56
N HIS A 289 2.05 0.40 -11.38
CA HIS A 289 2.71 -0.07 -10.16
C HIS A 289 2.30 -1.49 -9.79
N TRP A 290 1.01 -1.83 -9.92
CA TRP A 290 0.52 -3.18 -9.69
C TRP A 290 1.13 -4.19 -10.67
N LEU A 291 1.18 -3.87 -11.96
CA LEU A 291 1.80 -4.70 -13.00
C LEU A 291 3.28 -4.98 -12.68
N ASP A 292 4.00 -3.94 -12.26
CA ASP A 292 5.41 -3.99 -11.88
C ASP A 292 5.65 -4.86 -10.64
N VAL A 293 4.96 -4.56 -9.53
CA VAL A 293 5.20 -5.29 -8.28
C VAL A 293 4.67 -6.73 -8.34
N THR A 294 3.72 -7.04 -9.22
CA THR A 294 3.27 -8.43 -9.44
C THR A 294 4.06 -9.15 -10.53
N GLN A 295 4.94 -8.46 -11.27
CA GLN A 295 5.70 -8.99 -12.40
C GLN A 295 4.79 -9.73 -13.40
N LYS A 296 3.75 -9.06 -13.89
CA LYS A 296 2.85 -9.66 -14.87
C LYS A 296 3.57 -10.04 -16.15
N GLU A 297 3.20 -11.19 -16.68
CA GLU A 297 3.64 -11.62 -17.99
C GLU A 297 3.04 -10.72 -19.08
N GLU A 298 3.77 -10.60 -20.19
CA GLU A 298 3.39 -9.80 -21.34
C GLU A 298 1.99 -10.16 -21.85
N ALA A 299 1.63 -11.45 -21.85
CA ALA A 299 0.32 -11.93 -22.27
C ALA A 299 -0.85 -11.30 -21.47
N TYR A 300 -0.66 -11.07 -20.17
CA TYR A 300 -1.67 -10.41 -19.33
C TYR A 300 -1.83 -8.94 -19.72
N ILE A 301 -0.71 -8.26 -19.94
CA ILE A 301 -0.67 -6.85 -20.32
C ILE A 301 -1.31 -6.66 -21.69
N THR A 302 -1.08 -7.57 -22.64
CA THR A 302 -1.77 -7.57 -23.94
C THR A 302 -3.28 -7.73 -23.77
N LYS A 303 -3.77 -8.60 -22.88
CA LYS A 303 -5.21 -8.73 -22.58
C LYS A 303 -5.80 -7.45 -21.99
N LEU A 304 -5.07 -6.77 -21.12
CA LEU A 304 -5.46 -5.46 -20.58
C LEU A 304 -5.56 -4.41 -21.68
N LEU A 305 -4.54 -4.30 -22.54
CA LEU A 305 -4.53 -3.37 -23.67
C LEU A 305 -5.67 -3.66 -24.65
N PHE A 306 -6.03 -4.93 -24.86
CA PHE A 306 -7.16 -5.31 -25.70
C PHE A 306 -8.49 -4.80 -25.13
N ILE A 307 -8.69 -4.84 -23.81
CA ILE A 307 -9.88 -4.27 -23.17
C ILE A 307 -9.91 -2.76 -23.36
N LEU A 308 -8.78 -2.08 -23.16
CA LEU A 308 -8.68 -0.63 -23.41
C LEU A 308 -8.99 -0.28 -24.87
N MET A 309 -8.53 -1.07 -25.83
CA MET A 309 -8.89 -0.90 -27.24
C MET A 309 -10.40 -0.90 -27.47
N LYS A 310 -11.15 -1.74 -26.74
CA LYS A 310 -12.62 -1.81 -26.85
C LYS A 310 -13.35 -0.68 -26.12
N LYS A 311 -12.69 0.00 -25.20
CA LYS A 311 -13.33 0.91 -24.23
C LYS A 311 -12.93 2.37 -24.38
N VAL A 312 -11.72 2.62 -24.83
CA VAL A 312 -11.15 3.96 -24.95
C VAL A 312 -11.46 4.53 -26.33
N ASP A 313 -12.24 5.61 -26.34
CA ASP A 313 -12.54 6.38 -27.55
C ASP A 313 -11.38 7.33 -27.93
N LEU A 314 -10.64 7.00 -28.99
CA LEU A 314 -9.53 7.81 -29.50
C LEU A 314 -9.97 9.12 -30.19
N ASN A 315 -11.28 9.37 -30.35
CA ASN A 315 -11.77 10.66 -30.81
C ASN A 315 -11.86 11.70 -29.68
N LYS A 316 -11.71 11.27 -28.42
CA LYS A 316 -11.69 12.16 -27.25
C LYS A 316 -10.26 12.52 -26.91
N ALA A 317 -9.91 13.80 -26.97
CA ALA A 317 -8.57 14.30 -26.67
C ALA A 317 -8.09 13.86 -25.27
N ARG A 318 -8.98 13.87 -24.27
CA ARG A 318 -8.67 13.44 -22.90
C ARG A 318 -8.29 11.97 -22.81
N HIS A 319 -9.01 11.10 -23.52
CA HIS A 319 -8.70 9.68 -23.57
C HIS A 319 -7.34 9.41 -24.21
N VAL A 320 -7.04 10.11 -25.31
CA VAL A 320 -5.75 10.01 -26.00
C VAL A 320 -4.59 10.44 -25.08
N GLU A 321 -4.75 11.56 -24.38
CA GLU A 321 -3.77 12.07 -23.42
C GLU A 321 -3.47 11.04 -22.32
N LEU A 322 -4.50 10.56 -21.62
CA LEU A 322 -4.33 9.62 -20.52
C LEU A 322 -3.79 8.26 -20.99
N LEU A 323 -4.31 7.74 -22.12
CA LEU A 323 -3.84 6.48 -22.68
C LEU A 323 -2.36 6.58 -23.09
N THR A 324 -1.95 7.65 -23.76
CA THR A 324 -0.55 7.84 -24.16
C THR A 324 0.36 7.86 -22.94
N THR A 325 -0.06 8.56 -21.88
CA THR A 325 0.69 8.63 -20.62
C THR A 325 0.82 7.25 -19.96
N PHE A 326 -0.24 6.45 -19.98
CA PHE A 326 -0.21 5.07 -19.50
C PHE A 326 0.77 4.19 -20.31
N LEU A 327 0.74 4.28 -21.65
CA LEU A 327 1.62 3.50 -22.52
C LEU A 327 3.09 3.90 -22.31
N ASP A 328 3.40 5.19 -22.18
CA ASP A 328 4.75 5.68 -21.87
C ASP A 328 5.25 5.14 -20.51
N ALA A 329 4.37 5.10 -19.50
CA ALA A 329 4.70 4.56 -18.18
C ALA A 329 4.98 3.05 -18.23
N LEU A 330 4.24 2.28 -19.04
CA LEU A 330 4.53 0.86 -19.26
C LEU A 330 5.86 0.66 -20.00
N LYS A 331 6.15 1.47 -21.02
CA LYS A 331 7.41 1.43 -21.76
C LYS A 331 8.61 1.70 -20.85
N ALA A 332 8.52 2.70 -19.98
CA ALA A 332 9.56 3.01 -19.00
C ALA A 332 9.88 1.83 -18.07
N ARG A 333 8.97 0.85 -17.95
CA ARG A 333 9.13 -0.40 -17.18
C ARG A 333 9.66 -1.58 -18.01
N GLY A 334 10.04 -1.35 -19.27
CA GLY A 334 10.74 -2.34 -20.10
C GLY A 334 9.85 -3.23 -20.96
N LEU A 335 8.55 -2.92 -21.07
CA LEU A 335 7.67 -3.59 -22.03
C LEU A 335 8.00 -3.17 -23.46
N GLN A 336 8.28 -4.15 -24.30
CA GLN A 336 8.64 -3.92 -25.70
C GLN A 336 7.38 -3.76 -26.57
N SER A 337 7.52 -3.08 -27.70
CA SER A 337 6.47 -2.89 -28.73
C SER A 337 5.20 -2.14 -28.31
N ILE A 338 5.18 -1.50 -27.13
CA ILE A 338 4.03 -0.68 -26.69
C ILE A 338 3.82 0.60 -27.54
N ASP A 339 4.88 1.12 -28.15
CA ASP A 339 4.82 2.27 -29.06
C ASP A 339 3.97 2.02 -30.31
N GLU A 340 3.72 0.74 -30.61
CA GLU A 340 2.99 0.30 -31.79
C GLU A 340 1.49 0.12 -31.50
N VAL A 341 1.03 0.31 -30.26
CA VAL A 341 -0.36 0.03 -29.86
C VAL A 341 -1.36 1.04 -30.46
N ILE A 342 -0.96 2.32 -30.57
CA ILE A 342 -1.74 3.37 -31.22
C ILE A 342 -0.84 4.20 -32.15
N TYR A 343 -1.40 4.70 -33.25
CA TYR A 343 -0.70 5.57 -34.20
C TYR A 343 -1.59 6.73 -34.64
N PHE A 344 -0.97 7.83 -35.08
CA PHE A 344 -1.68 8.96 -35.68
C PHE A 344 -1.86 8.71 -37.19
N ASP A 345 -3.10 8.59 -37.66
CA ASP A 345 -3.39 8.44 -39.09
C ASP A 345 -3.47 9.83 -39.75
N GLU A 346 -2.42 10.19 -40.49
CA GLU A 346 -2.32 11.47 -41.21
C GLU A 346 -3.49 11.72 -42.18
N LYS A 347 -4.15 10.68 -42.71
CA LYS A 347 -5.26 10.83 -43.66
C LYS A 347 -6.56 11.23 -42.97
N SER A 348 -6.84 10.66 -41.80
CA SER A 348 -8.04 10.96 -41.03
C SER A 348 -7.80 12.01 -39.94
N GLN A 349 -6.54 12.40 -39.70
CA GLN A 349 -6.13 13.35 -38.66
C GLN A 349 -6.59 12.94 -37.25
N THR A 350 -6.65 11.63 -37.00
CA THR A 350 -7.06 11.05 -35.71
C THR A 350 -6.13 9.93 -35.29
N PHE A 351 -6.09 9.66 -33.99
CA PHE A 351 -5.41 8.48 -33.46
C PHE A 351 -6.22 7.22 -33.75
N LYS A 352 -5.52 6.13 -34.07
CA LYS A 352 -6.09 4.81 -34.34
C LYS A 352 -5.33 3.73 -33.59
N TRP A 353 -6.04 2.67 -33.23
CA TRP A 353 -5.45 1.44 -32.71
C TRP A 353 -4.73 0.69 -33.83
N ASP A 354 -3.55 0.15 -33.52
CA ASP A 354 -2.94 -0.86 -34.38
C ASP A 354 -3.52 -2.24 -34.02
N GLU A 355 -4.53 -2.66 -34.78
CA GLU A 355 -5.15 -3.97 -34.57
C GLU A 355 -4.18 -5.13 -34.79
N SER A 356 -3.08 -4.93 -35.53
CA SER A 356 -2.09 -5.97 -35.77
C SER A 356 -1.32 -6.35 -34.50
N PHE A 357 -1.14 -5.41 -33.57
CA PHE A 357 -0.55 -5.65 -32.25
C PHE A 357 -1.32 -6.73 -31.47
N PHE A 358 -2.64 -6.83 -31.66
CA PHE A 358 -3.51 -7.76 -30.93
C PHE A 358 -3.69 -9.11 -31.64
N THR A 359 -3.02 -9.34 -32.78
CA THR A 359 -3.14 -10.61 -33.51
C THR A 359 -2.46 -11.75 -32.76
N GLY A 360 -3.26 -12.66 -32.18
CA GLY A 360 -2.78 -13.81 -31.39
C GLY A 360 -3.29 -13.89 -29.95
N VAL A 361 -4.07 -12.91 -29.48
CA VAL A 361 -4.71 -12.95 -28.16
C VAL A 361 -5.89 -13.94 -28.18
N ASN A 362 -5.69 -15.16 -27.68
CA ASN A 362 -6.80 -16.06 -27.34
C ASN A 362 -7.36 -15.63 -25.96
N ILE A 363 -8.64 -15.24 -25.94
CA ILE A 363 -9.37 -14.88 -24.71
C ILE A 363 -9.74 -16.14 -23.95
#